data_AF-A0A9E4YW53-F1
#
_entry.id   AF-A0A9E4YW53-F1
#
_cell.length_a   1.000
_cell.length_b   1.000
_cell.length_c   1.000
_cell.angle_alpha   90.00
_cell.angle_beta   90.00
_cell.angle_gamma   90.00
#
_symmetry.space_group_name_H-M   'P 1'
#
loop_
_entity.id
_entity.type
_entity.pdbx_description
1 polymer ?
#
loop_
_entity_poly.entity_id
_entity_poly.type
_entity_poly.pdbx_seq_one_letter_code
_entity_poly.pdbx_strand_id
1 'polypeptide(L)' 'TLEPGDMIYTGTPGTPGEMKDGDVCEIEIEGIGVLRNPVKLES' A
#
# COMPACT_ATOMS: atom_id res chain seq x y z
N THR A 1 -1.81 -24.97 -7.16
CA THR A 1 -2.52 -24.23 -8.22
C THR A 1 -3.04 -22.94 -7.62
N LEU A 2 -3.32 -21.92 -8.44
CA LEU A 2 -4.00 -20.71 -7.97
C LEU A 2 -5.51 -20.92 -8.01
N GLU A 3 -6.20 -20.35 -7.03
CA GLU A 3 -7.62 -20.52 -6.80
C GLU A 3 -8.38 -19.18 -6.83
N PRO A 4 -9.71 -19.18 -7.05
CA PRO A 4 -10.50 -17.95 -7.04
C PRO A 4 -10.38 -17.20 -5.72
N GLY A 5 -9.99 -15.93 -5.80
CA GLY A 5 -9.74 -15.07 -4.65
C GLY A 5 -8.26 -14.87 -4.30
N ASP A 6 -7.36 -15.65 -4.92
CA ASP A 6 -5.93 -15.44 -4.74
C ASP A 6 -5.48 -14.07 -5.26
N MET A 7 -4.63 -13.40 -4.48
CA MET A 7 -4.05 -12.10 -4.81
C MET A 7 -2.55 -12.22 -5.03
N ILE A 8 -2.06 -11.62 -6.11
CA ILE A 8 -0.63 -11.54 -6.42
C ILE A 8 -0.19 -10.08 -6.34
N TYR A 9 0.75 -9.80 -5.45
CA TYR A 9 1.41 -8.50 -5.37
C TYR A 9 2.63 -8.49 -6.29
N THR A 10 2.63 -7.61 -7.29
CA THR A 10 3.66 -7.56 -8.35
C THR A 10 4.98 -6.93 -7.91
N GLY A 11 5.04 -6.44 -6.68
CA GLY A 11 6.18 -5.70 -6.14
C GLY A 11 6.14 -4.22 -6.50
N THR A 12 6.99 -3.45 -5.82
CA THR A 12 7.14 -2.00 -5.98
C THR A 12 8.58 -1.68 -6.40
N PRO A 13 8.81 -0.80 -7.38
CA PRO A 13 10.16 -0.35 -7.72
C PRO A 13 10.73 0.57 -6.62
N GLY A 14 12.05 0.53 -6.43
CA GLY A 14 12.75 1.40 -5.48
C GLY A 14 12.60 0.97 -4.02
N THR A 15 12.95 1.88 -3.10
CA THR A 15 12.89 1.65 -1.66
C THR A 15 11.83 2.55 -1.04
N PRO A 16 10.85 2.01 -0.31
CA PRO A 16 9.90 2.83 0.44
C PRO A 16 10.60 3.74 1.46
N GLY A 17 10.08 4.95 1.64
CA GLY A 17 10.53 5.85 2.71
C GLY A 17 10.05 5.40 4.09
N GLU A 18 10.65 5.94 5.14
CA GLU A 18 10.14 5.75 6.52
C GLU A 18 8.77 6.43 6.69
N MET A 19 7.85 5.74 7.33
CA MET A 19 6.55 6.27 7.76
C MET A 19 6.59 6.61 9.25
N LYS A 20 5.94 7.71 9.62
CA LYS A 20 5.87 8.23 11.00
C LYS A 20 4.43 8.33 11.48
N ASP A 21 4.24 8.45 12.79
CA ASP A 21 2.92 8.66 13.38
C ASP A 21 2.24 9.90 12.79
N GLY A 22 0.99 9.74 12.36
CA GLY A 22 0.22 10.82 11.75
C GLY A 22 0.40 11.00 10.24
N ASP A 23 1.33 10.27 9.60
CA ASP A 23 1.45 10.26 8.14
C ASP A 23 0.20 9.65 7.49
N VAL A 24 0.00 9.95 6.20
CA VAL A 24 -0.96 9.25 5.34
C VAL A 24 -0.18 8.59 4.21
N CYS A 25 -0.24 7.26 4.14
CA CYS A 25 0.30 6.50 3.03
C CYS A 25 -0.72 6.51 1.88
N GLU A 26 -0.34 7.11 0.75
CA GLU A 26 -1.16 7.13 -0.47
C GLU A 26 -0.52 6.26 -1.55
N ILE A 27 -1.32 5.39 -2.16
CA ILE A 27 -0.93 4.55 -3.30
C ILE A 27 -1.89 4.84 -4.44
N GLU A 28 -1.35 5.26 -5.58
CA GLU A 28 -2.12 5.54 -6.79
C GLU A 28 -1.80 4.53 -7.89
N ILE A 29 -2.84 4.03 -8.54
CA ILE A 29 -2.73 3.26 -9.78
C ILE A 29 -3.61 3.92 -10.83
N GLU A 30 -3.01 4.29 -11.96
CA GLU A 30 -3.71 4.90 -13.10
C GLU A 30 -4.90 4.03 -13.54
N GLY A 31 -6.07 4.67 -13.68
CA GLY A 31 -7.31 4.00 -14.10
C GLY A 31 -8.01 3.17 -13.00
N ILE A 32 -7.41 3.00 -11.82
CA ILE A 32 -8.03 2.34 -10.67
C ILE A 32 -8.42 3.36 -9.60
N GLY A 33 -7.48 4.25 -9.24
CA GLY A 33 -7.70 5.29 -8.23
C GLY A 33 -6.62 5.31 -7.15
N VAL A 34 -6.95 5.96 -6.02
CA VAL A 34 -6.02 6.18 -4.91
C VAL A 34 -6.51 5.47 -3.65
N LEU A 35 -5.66 4.63 -3.07
CA LEU A 35 -5.82 4.06 -1.74
C LEU A 35 -5.09 4.95 -0.72
N ARG A 36 -5.79 5.37 0.34
CA ARG A 36 -5.23 6.22 1.40
C ARG A 36 -5.36 5.52 2.76
N ASN A 37 -4.26 5.38 3.48
CA ASN A 37 -4.21 4.77 4.80
C ASN A 37 -3.51 5.69 5.81
N PRO A 38 -4.19 6.11 6.91
CA PRO A 38 -3.53 6.86 7.97
C PRO A 38 -2.60 5.94 8.79
N VAL A 39 -1.43 6.46 9.15
CA VAL A 39 -0.44 5.76 9.97
C VAL A 39 -0.62 6.17 11.43
N LYS A 40 -0.65 5.17 12.32
CA LYS A 40 -0.68 5.36 13.77
C LYS A 40 0.39 4.52 14.43
N LEU A 41 1.15 5.14 15.34
CA LEU A 41 2.07 4.42 16.21
C LEU A 41 1.25 3.54 17.17
N GLU A 42 1.68 2.29 17.30
CA GLU A 42 1.08 1.37 18.26
C GLU A 42 1.32 1.89 19.69
N SER A 43 0.33 1.70 20.57
CA SER A 43 0.35 2.19 21.96
C SER A 43 1.00 1.20 22.92
#